data_AF-A0A354V3Z8-F1
#
_entry.id   AF-A0A354V3Z8-F1
#
_cell.length_a   1.000
_cell.length_b   1.000
_cell.length_c   1.000
_cell.angle_alpha   90.00
_cell.angle_beta   90.00
_cell.angle_gamma   90.00
#
_symmetry.space_group_name_H-M   'P 1'
#
loop_
_entity.id
_entity.type
_entity.pdbx_description
1 polymer ?
#
loop_
_entity_poly.entity_id
_entity_poly.type
_entity_poly.pdbx_seq_one_letter_code
_entity_poly.pdbx_strand_id
1 'polypeptide(L)'
;MATADCNPLADPTMADRFVIAATVDRLIYESETTFNPDDARVLLDALPRKPSPWIQLGIAGKFSGGSTKGFAAGVGDVSIKDGKDRQFQYNSSEDAYTRAGQWKLMWIGKRGRQYVEIEQVMADATDDGRGALICYEADGTPIRMDIRFNRSFRLFWSPVVVMFPGWKPWKTPTHS
;
A
#
# COMPACT_ATOMS: atom_id res chain seq x y z
N MET A 1 -2.73 13.59 35.00
CA MET A 1 -2.82 13.81 33.54
C MET A 1 -1.84 12.84 32.91
N ALA A 2 -2.30 11.65 32.54
CA ALA A 2 -1.44 10.59 32.03
C ALA A 2 -1.11 10.86 30.56
N THR A 3 0.17 10.99 30.26
CA THR A 3 0.69 10.93 28.89
C THR A 3 0.41 9.52 28.37
N ALA A 4 -0.40 9.43 27.31
CA ALA A 4 -0.54 8.18 26.58
C ALA A 4 0.83 7.86 25.95
N ASP A 5 1.51 6.86 26.51
CA ASP A 5 2.67 6.24 25.90
C ASP A 5 2.22 5.60 24.58
N CYS A 6 2.32 6.35 23.48
CA CYS A 6 2.29 5.80 22.14
C CYS A 6 3.60 5.04 21.93
N ASN A 7 3.72 3.87 22.57
CA ASN A 7 4.77 2.94 22.24
C ASN A 7 4.47 2.45 20.80
N PRO A 8 5.36 2.66 19.81
CA PRO A 8 5.17 2.03 18.51
C PRO A 8 5.06 0.54 18.77
N LEU A 9 3.96 -0.07 18.31
CA LEU A 9 3.81 -1.52 18.34
C LEU A 9 5.09 -2.12 17.74
N ALA A 10 5.74 -3.00 18.51
CA ALA A 10 6.94 -3.68 18.07
C ALA A 10 6.65 -4.43 16.75
N ASP A 11 7.67 -4.60 15.91
CA ASP A 11 7.50 -5.37 14.69
C ASP A 11 6.97 -6.78 15.01
N PRO A 12 5.99 -7.28 14.25
CA PRO A 12 5.33 -8.54 14.56
C PRO A 12 6.31 -9.72 14.48
N THR A 13 6.17 -10.63 15.45
CA THR A 13 6.94 -11.89 15.50
C THR A 13 6.58 -12.79 14.32
N MET A 14 7.34 -13.87 14.12
CA MET A 14 7.01 -14.85 13.07
C MET A 14 5.63 -15.49 13.26
N ALA A 15 5.20 -15.72 14.51
CA ALA A 15 3.87 -16.25 14.81
C ALA A 15 2.79 -15.23 14.44
N ASP A 16 2.98 -13.96 14.82
CA ASP A 16 2.04 -12.88 14.50
C ASP A 16 1.91 -12.70 12.98
N ARG A 17 3.01 -12.78 12.23
CA ARG A 17 3.00 -12.72 10.77
C ARG A 17 2.20 -13.87 10.15
N PHE A 18 2.21 -15.06 10.75
CA PHE A 18 1.41 -16.18 10.27
C PHE A 18 -0.09 -15.93 10.49
N VAL A 19 -0.46 -15.40 11.66
CA VAL A 19 -1.83 -15.01 11.98
C VAL A 19 -2.31 -13.90 11.04
N ILE A 20 -1.50 -12.86 10.85
CA ILE A 20 -1.79 -11.75 9.93
C ILE A 20 -2.04 -12.29 8.52
N ALA A 21 -1.15 -13.15 8.00
CA ALA A 21 -1.30 -13.70 6.66
C ALA A 21 -2.61 -14.50 6.51
N ALA A 22 -2.92 -15.38 7.46
CA ALA A 22 -4.15 -16.16 7.45
C ALA A 22 -5.41 -15.28 7.56
N THR A 23 -5.37 -14.23 8.38
CA THR A 23 -6.47 -13.26 8.51
C THR A 23 -6.68 -12.50 7.21
N VAL A 24 -5.61 -12.08 6.53
CA VAL A 24 -5.73 -11.44 5.21
C VAL A 24 -6.32 -12.39 4.18
N ASP A 25 -5.88 -13.65 4.15
CA ASP A 25 -6.40 -14.64 3.22
C ASP A 25 -7.91 -14.84 3.40
N ARG A 26 -8.41 -14.91 4.65
CA ARG A 26 -9.85 -14.95 4.93
C ARG A 26 -10.57 -13.71 4.43
N LEU A 27 -10.10 -12.52 4.80
CA LEU A 27 -10.69 -11.25 4.37
C LEU A 27 -10.77 -11.12 2.84
N ILE A 28 -9.76 -11.61 2.11
CA ILE A 28 -9.67 -11.49 0.64
C ILE A 28 -10.40 -12.62 -0.09
N TYR A 29 -10.35 -13.87 0.38
CA TYR A 29 -10.81 -15.01 -0.41
C TYR A 29 -12.05 -15.74 0.12
N GLU A 30 -12.47 -15.51 1.37
CA GLU A 30 -13.59 -16.26 1.95
C GLU A 30 -14.95 -15.95 1.29
N SER A 31 -15.17 -14.69 0.91
CA SER A 31 -16.39 -14.25 0.24
C SER A 31 -16.08 -13.21 -0.84
N GLU A 32 -16.79 -13.22 -1.96
CA GLU A 32 -16.53 -12.28 -3.06
C GLU A 32 -17.01 -10.85 -2.75
N THR A 33 -18.04 -10.70 -1.92
CA THR A 33 -18.76 -9.43 -1.70
C THR A 33 -18.78 -8.97 -0.24
N THR A 34 -18.41 -9.85 0.70
CA THR A 34 -18.42 -9.53 2.13
C THR A 34 -17.12 -9.91 2.84
N PHE A 35 -16.89 -9.37 4.04
CA PHE A 35 -15.79 -9.77 4.90
C PHE A 35 -16.20 -9.76 6.36
N ASN A 36 -15.54 -10.60 7.17
CA ASN A 36 -15.81 -10.69 8.61
C ASN A 36 -15.25 -9.43 9.33
N PRO A 37 -16.09 -8.65 10.04
CA PRO A 37 -15.63 -7.44 10.73
C PRO A 37 -14.63 -7.72 11.87
N ASP A 38 -14.69 -8.89 12.50
CA ASP A 38 -13.78 -9.23 13.60
C ASP A 38 -12.38 -9.54 13.08
N ASP A 39 -12.27 -10.23 11.95
CA ASP A 39 -10.99 -10.44 11.27
C ASP A 39 -10.35 -9.11 10.85
N ALA A 40 -11.16 -8.14 10.40
CA ALA A 40 -10.66 -6.81 10.06
C ALA A 40 -10.14 -6.05 11.29
N ARG A 41 -10.81 -6.17 12.44
CA ARG A 41 -10.33 -5.58 13.71
C ARG A 41 -9.03 -6.24 14.19
N VAL A 42 -8.97 -7.57 14.15
CA VAL A 42 -7.75 -8.33 14.48
C VAL A 42 -6.59 -7.87 13.60
N LEU A 43 -6.83 -7.67 12.30
CA LEU A 43 -5.82 -7.16 11.39
C LEU A 43 -5.37 -5.73 11.74
N LEU A 44 -6.32 -4.85 12.07
CA LEU A 44 -6.02 -3.47 12.47
C LEU A 44 -5.15 -3.40 13.73
N ASP A 45 -5.45 -4.22 14.72
CA ASP A 45 -4.73 -4.25 16.00
C ASP A 45 -3.35 -4.90 15.91
N ALA A 46 -3.18 -5.85 14.99
CA ALA A 46 -1.91 -6.56 14.78
C ALA A 46 -0.85 -5.73 14.03
N LEU A 47 -1.24 -4.63 13.37
CA LEU A 47 -0.33 -3.86 12.53
C LEU A 47 0.39 -2.74 13.28
N PRO A 48 1.71 -2.62 13.12
CA PRO A 48 2.45 -1.53 13.72
C PRO A 48 2.05 -0.19 13.11
N ARG A 49 1.81 0.80 13.98
CA ARG A 49 1.45 2.17 13.60
C ARG A 49 2.72 2.94 13.20
N LYS A 50 3.27 2.58 12.04
CA LYS A 50 4.46 3.23 11.49
C LYS A 50 4.10 4.59 10.88
N PRO A 51 4.99 5.59 10.93
CA PRO A 51 4.75 6.87 10.28
C PRO A 51 4.60 6.65 8.77
N SER A 52 3.46 7.07 8.21
CA SER A 52 3.20 6.96 6.77
C SER A 52 4.24 7.78 5.99
N PRO A 53 4.91 7.21 4.97
CA PRO A 53 5.79 7.98 4.10
C PRO A 53 4.92 8.99 3.35
N TRP A 54 5.12 10.27 3.63
CA TRP A 54 4.24 11.34 3.15
C TRP A 54 4.33 11.59 1.63
N ILE A 55 5.28 10.94 0.94
CA ILE A 55 5.54 11.12 -0.49
C ILE A 55 5.92 9.77 -1.11
N GLN A 56 4.97 9.14 -1.81
CA GLN A 56 5.21 8.04 -2.74
C GLN A 56 4.89 8.54 -4.16
N LEU A 57 5.79 9.32 -4.73
CA LEU A 57 5.67 9.76 -6.13
C LEU A 57 6.33 8.72 -7.04
N GLY A 58 5.63 7.60 -7.28
CA GLY A 58 6.06 6.61 -8.26
C GLY A 58 5.88 7.15 -9.68
N ILE A 59 6.92 7.77 -10.26
CA ILE A 59 6.92 8.13 -11.68
C ILE A 59 7.38 6.90 -12.46
N ALA A 60 6.43 6.07 -12.87
CA ALA A 60 6.68 5.03 -13.87
C ALA A 60 6.58 5.66 -15.27
N GLY A 61 7.72 6.10 -15.81
CA GLY A 61 7.83 6.61 -17.18
C GLY A 61 8.92 5.85 -17.93
N LYS A 62 8.58 5.21 -19.05
CA LYS A 62 9.57 4.79 -20.06
C LYS A 62 9.99 6.04 -20.84
N PHE A 63 11.07 6.68 -20.43
CA PHE A 63 11.69 7.74 -21.23
C PHE A 63 12.79 7.14 -22.11
N SER A 64 12.55 7.12 -23.42
CA SER A 64 13.60 6.85 -24.40
C SER A 64 14.50 8.08 -24.50
N GLY A 65 15.76 7.95 -24.07
CA GLY A 65 16.89 8.76 -24.50
C GLY A 65 16.92 10.21 -24.02
N GLY A 66 17.81 10.49 -23.05
CA GLY A 66 18.18 11.86 -22.68
C GLY A 66 18.89 11.91 -21.32
N SER A 67 20.21 12.05 -21.34
CA SER A 67 21.05 12.26 -20.14
C SER A 67 20.45 13.35 -19.25
N THR A 68 20.04 12.99 -18.03
CA THR A 68 19.55 13.94 -17.03
C THR A 68 20.56 14.03 -15.90
N LYS A 69 21.13 15.23 -15.69
CA LYS A 69 21.87 15.58 -14.46
C LYS A 69 20.87 16.01 -13.40
N GLY A 70 20.95 15.46 -12.19
CA GLY A 70 20.13 15.84 -11.06
C GLY A 70 20.97 15.97 -9.79
N PHE A 71 20.75 17.06 -9.05
CA PHE A 71 21.36 17.32 -7.76
C PHE A 71 20.46 16.79 -6.63
N ALA A 72 21.04 16.05 -5.68
CA ALA A 72 20.39 15.66 -4.43
C ALA A 72 21.10 16.31 -3.24
N ALA A 73 20.35 16.86 -2.28
CA ALA A 73 20.93 17.37 -1.06
C ALA A 73 21.44 16.20 -0.19
N GLY A 74 22.77 16.10 -0.04
CA GLY A 74 23.42 15.18 0.91
C GLY A 74 24.44 14.20 0.31
N VAL A 75 24.48 14.02 -1.01
CA VAL A 75 25.51 13.23 -1.70
C VAL A 75 25.83 13.95 -3.01
N GLY A 76 27.10 14.23 -3.27
CA GLY A 76 27.58 15.09 -4.35
C GLY A 76 27.20 14.66 -5.77
N ASP A 77 27.67 15.44 -6.75
CA ASP A 77 27.33 15.38 -8.18
C ASP A 77 27.50 13.96 -8.77
N VAL A 78 26.40 13.33 -9.20
CA VAL A 78 26.44 12.00 -9.86
C VAL A 78 26.26 12.19 -11.36
N SER A 79 27.31 11.92 -12.12
CA SER A 79 27.24 11.78 -13.59
C SER A 79 27.12 10.31 -13.95
N ILE A 80 26.02 9.94 -14.60
CA ILE A 80 25.84 8.61 -15.20
C ILE A 80 25.94 8.77 -16.71
N LYS A 81 26.94 8.12 -17.32
CA LYS A 81 27.03 7.94 -18.77
C LYS A 81 26.25 6.70 -19.20
N ASP A 82 25.64 6.83 -20.38
CA ASP A 82 24.71 5.94 -21.08
C ASP A 82 24.85 4.42 -20.89
N GLY A 83 23.70 3.73 -20.98
CA GLY A 83 23.64 2.33 -21.38
C GLY A 83 22.42 1.55 -20.91
N LYS A 84 21.35 1.58 -21.74
CA LYS A 84 20.18 0.68 -21.84
C LYS A 84 19.34 0.39 -20.59
N ASP A 85 18.05 0.71 -20.73
CA ASP A 85 16.89 0.24 -19.96
C ASP A 85 17.13 0.01 -18.47
N ARG A 86 16.91 1.07 -17.68
CA ARG A 86 16.85 0.96 -16.23
C ARG A 86 15.54 1.54 -15.72
N GLN A 87 14.62 0.66 -15.34
CA GLN A 87 13.55 1.02 -14.42
C GLN A 87 14.19 1.28 -13.05
N PHE A 88 14.13 2.52 -12.58
CA PHE A 88 14.52 2.86 -11.22
C PHE A 88 13.29 2.77 -10.33
N GLN A 89 13.18 1.69 -9.55
CA GLN A 89 12.22 1.58 -8.46
C GLN A 89 12.97 1.81 -7.15
N TYR A 90 13.18 3.08 -6.79
CA TYR A 90 13.70 3.43 -5.47
C TYR A 90 12.53 3.42 -4.48
N ASN A 91 12.40 2.34 -3.71
CA ASN A 91 11.35 2.19 -2.72
C ASN A 91 11.90 2.52 -1.33
N SER A 92 11.94 3.80 -0.97
CA SER A 92 12.28 4.24 0.40
C SER A 92 11.20 3.88 1.45
N SER A 93 10.24 3.03 1.08
CA SER A 93 9.09 2.64 1.90
C SER A 93 9.23 1.25 2.50
N GLU A 94 10.34 0.54 2.32
CA GLU A 94 10.46 -0.85 2.78
C GLU A 94 10.21 -0.99 4.30
N ASP A 95 10.59 0.02 5.08
CA ASP A 95 10.32 0.09 6.53
C ASP A 95 8.86 0.44 6.88
N ALA A 96 8.10 1.04 5.96
CA ALA A 96 6.71 1.44 6.21
C ALA A 96 5.74 0.25 6.14
N TYR A 97 6.12 -0.83 5.44
CA TYR A 97 5.29 -2.01 5.29
C TYR A 97 5.62 -3.07 6.34
N THR A 98 4.58 -3.76 6.79
CA THR A 98 4.67 -5.01 7.52
C THR A 98 4.54 -6.15 6.52
N ARG A 99 5.53 -7.05 6.48
CA ARG A 99 5.48 -8.24 5.61
C ARG A 99 5.02 -9.46 6.38
N ALA A 100 3.99 -10.12 5.85
CA ALA A 100 3.40 -11.32 6.41
C ALA A 100 3.05 -12.30 5.28
N GLY A 101 3.85 -13.35 5.12
CA GLY A 101 3.68 -14.31 4.03
C GLY A 101 3.74 -13.64 2.65
N GLN A 102 2.67 -13.79 1.86
CA GLN A 102 2.53 -13.20 0.52
C GLN A 102 2.07 -11.73 0.53
N TRP A 103 1.85 -11.13 1.70
CA TRP A 103 1.24 -9.82 1.85
C TRP A 103 2.22 -8.76 2.36
N LYS A 104 2.08 -7.54 1.81
CA LYS A 104 2.60 -6.28 2.34
C LYS A 104 1.43 -5.50 2.91
N LEU A 105 1.57 -5.04 4.14
CA LEU A 105 0.50 -4.32 4.84
C LEU A 105 1.00 -2.97 5.33
N MET A 106 0.18 -1.94 5.20
CA MET A 106 0.48 -0.62 5.72
C MET A 106 -0.74 -0.05 6.45
N TRP A 107 -0.52 0.36 7.68
CA TRP A 107 -1.50 1.15 8.43
C TRP A 107 -1.38 2.62 8.04
N ILE A 108 -2.52 3.27 7.82
CA ILE A 108 -2.60 4.69 7.46
C ILE A 108 -3.66 5.37 8.35
N GLY A 109 -3.21 6.17 9.31
CA GLY A 109 -4.08 7.06 10.07
C GLY A 109 -4.31 8.38 9.34
N LYS A 110 -5.57 8.74 9.08
CA LYS A 110 -5.97 10.10 8.66
C LYS A 110 -6.91 10.70 9.70
N ARG A 111 -7.01 12.04 9.76
CA ARG A 111 -7.91 12.72 10.72
C ARG A 111 -9.34 12.18 10.58
N GLY A 112 -9.80 11.42 11.58
CA GLY A 112 -11.14 10.85 11.66
C GLY A 112 -11.35 9.47 11.00
N ARG A 113 -10.33 8.89 10.35
CA ARG A 113 -10.44 7.55 9.72
C ARG A 113 -9.13 6.79 9.77
N GLN A 114 -9.24 5.47 9.74
CA GLN A 114 -8.08 4.59 9.65
C GLN A 114 -8.20 3.71 8.41
N TYR A 115 -7.06 3.35 7.85
CA TYR A 115 -7.00 2.48 6.69
C TYR A 115 -5.92 1.42 6.88
N VAL A 116 -6.19 0.25 6.33
CA VAL A 116 -5.18 -0.79 6.15
C VAL A 116 -5.09 -1.08 4.66
N GLU A 117 -3.93 -0.76 4.08
CA GLU A 117 -3.60 -1.13 2.71
C GLU A 117 -2.93 -2.49 2.70
N ILE A 118 -3.37 -3.34 1.78
CA ILE A 118 -2.94 -4.73 1.59
C ILE A 118 -2.49 -4.86 0.14
N GLU A 119 -1.27 -5.33 -0.08
CA GLU A 119 -0.73 -5.61 -1.41
C GLU A 119 -0.07 -6.99 -1.45
N GLN A 120 -0.11 -7.66 -2.59
CA GLN A 120 0.71 -8.86 -2.77
C GLN A 120 2.19 -8.48 -2.95
N VAL A 121 3.10 -9.24 -2.34
CA VAL A 121 4.54 -8.92 -2.28
C VAL A 121 5.16 -8.72 -3.67
N MET A 122 4.73 -9.51 -4.66
CA MET A 122 5.23 -9.46 -6.04
C MET A 122 4.33 -8.67 -7.00
N ALA A 123 3.33 -7.95 -6.50
CA ALA A 123 2.49 -7.11 -7.35
C ALA A 123 3.26 -5.88 -7.83
N ASP A 124 3.21 -5.62 -9.13
CA ASP A 124 3.63 -4.33 -9.67
C ASP A 124 2.56 -3.27 -9.40
N ALA A 125 2.97 -2.00 -9.34
CA ALA A 125 2.04 -0.88 -9.12
C ALA A 125 0.96 -0.78 -10.21
N THR A 126 1.19 -1.39 -11.37
CA THR A 126 0.27 -1.45 -12.51
C THR A 126 -0.63 -2.70 -12.53
N ASP A 127 -0.54 -3.57 -11.52
CA ASP A 127 -1.34 -4.79 -11.46
C ASP A 127 -2.71 -4.56 -10.83
N ASP A 128 -3.76 -4.68 -11.66
CA ASP A 128 -5.15 -4.59 -11.21
C ASP A 128 -5.54 -5.75 -10.30
N GLY A 129 -6.34 -5.45 -9.28
CA GLY A 129 -6.89 -6.48 -8.38
C GLY A 129 -5.89 -7.10 -7.41
N ARG A 130 -4.63 -6.66 -7.40
CA ARG A 130 -3.57 -7.18 -6.51
C ARG A 130 -3.37 -6.38 -5.22
N GLY A 131 -4.24 -5.40 -4.98
CA GLY A 131 -4.26 -4.62 -3.74
C GLY A 131 -5.68 -4.39 -3.22
N ALA A 132 -5.83 -4.33 -1.90
CA ALA A 132 -7.07 -4.03 -1.20
C ALA A 132 -6.85 -2.93 -0.15
N LEU A 133 -7.88 -2.15 0.13
CA LEU A 133 -7.86 -1.08 1.12
C LEU A 133 -9.06 -1.23 2.03
N ILE A 134 -8.83 -1.59 3.29
CA ILE A 134 -9.89 -1.64 4.29
C ILE A 134 -10.03 -0.25 4.92
N CYS A 135 -11.25 0.26 4.95
CA CYS A 135 -11.60 1.55 5.56
C CYS A 135 -12.25 1.31 6.92
N TYR A 136 -11.77 2.01 7.94
CA TYR A 136 -12.30 1.98 9.29
C TYR A 136 -12.75 3.38 9.74
N GLU A 137 -13.76 3.41 10.59
CA GLU A 137 -14.08 4.60 11.38
C GLU A 137 -12.94 4.89 12.39
N ALA A 138 -13.00 6.06 13.03
CA ALA A 138 -12.00 6.46 14.01
C ALA A 138 -11.86 5.48 15.20
N ASP A 139 -12.95 4.79 15.55
CA ASP A 139 -13.04 3.79 16.62
C ASP A 139 -12.53 2.40 16.22
N GLY A 140 -12.13 2.20 14.96
CA GLY A 140 -11.70 0.90 14.43
C GLY A 140 -12.85 0.05 13.89
N THR A 141 -14.08 0.56 13.81
CA THR A 141 -15.20 -0.14 13.18
C THR A 141 -14.98 -0.24 11.67
N PRO A 142 -14.93 -1.44 11.07
CA PRO A 142 -14.74 -1.58 9.63
C PRO A 142 -15.98 -1.14 8.86
N ILE A 143 -15.79 -0.32 7.82
CA ILE A 143 -16.88 0.27 7.02
C ILE A 143 -17.02 -0.45 5.68
N ARG A 144 -15.90 -0.68 4.99
CA ARG A 144 -15.85 -1.29 3.66
C ARG A 144 -14.43 -1.70 3.30
N MET A 145 -14.32 -2.52 2.26
CA MET A 145 -13.06 -2.82 1.59
C MET A 145 -13.14 -2.42 0.12
N ASP A 146 -12.16 -1.66 -0.34
CA ASP A 146 -12.01 -1.22 -1.71
C ASP A 146 -10.91 -2.05 -2.40
N ILE A 147 -11.05 -2.35 -3.70
CA ILE A 147 -10.03 -3.06 -4.49
C ILE A 147 -9.30 -2.08 -5.41
N ARG A 148 -8.00 -2.31 -5.58
CA ARG A 148 -7.17 -1.53 -6.49
C ARG A 148 -7.57 -1.78 -7.94
N PHE A 149 -7.66 -0.71 -8.71
CA PHE A 149 -7.86 -0.77 -10.15
C PHE A 149 -7.13 0.38 -10.84
N ASN A 150 -6.66 0.17 -12.06
CA ASN A 150 -5.97 1.19 -12.83
C ASN A 150 -6.92 1.77 -13.88
N ARG A 151 -7.07 3.10 -13.88
CA ARG A 151 -7.72 3.82 -14.98
C ARG A 151 -6.67 4.16 -16.02
N SER A 152 -6.77 3.56 -17.20
CA SER A 152 -6.02 3.99 -18.37
C SER A 152 -6.75 5.13 -19.07
N PHE A 153 -6.08 6.25 -19.30
CA PHE A 153 -6.54 7.31 -20.18
C PHE A 153 -5.56 7.48 -21.34
N ARG A 154 -6.07 7.50 -22.57
CA ARG A 154 -5.27 7.81 -23.74
C ARG A 154 -5.28 9.33 -23.95
N LEU A 155 -4.10 9.97 -23.90
CA LEU A 155 -4.03 11.38 -24.29
C LEU A 155 -4.40 11.49 -25.78
N PHE A 156 -5.35 12.38 -26.08
CA PHE A 156 -5.91 12.59 -27.42
C PHE A 156 -4.85 12.52 -28.54
N TRP A 157 -5.10 11.68 -29.56
CA TRP A 157 -4.25 11.48 -30.74
C TRP A 157 -2.80 11.01 -30.47
N SER A 158 -2.43 10.76 -29.22
CA SER A 158 -1.11 10.28 -28.81
C SER A 158 -1.09 8.76 -28.63
N PRO A 159 0.03 8.07 -28.89
CA PRO A 159 0.23 6.68 -28.48
C PRO A 159 0.47 6.54 -26.97
N VAL A 160 0.60 7.64 -26.22
CA VAL A 160 0.84 7.63 -24.78
C VAL A 160 -0.44 7.30 -24.01
N VAL A 161 -0.39 6.22 -23.23
CA VAL A 161 -1.42 5.82 -22.27
C VAL A 161 -0.93 6.16 -20.87
N VAL A 162 -1.71 6.95 -20.14
CA VAL A 162 -1.43 7.28 -18.74
C VAL A 162 -2.31 6.39 -17.86
N MET A 163 -1.69 5.69 -16.91
CA MET A 163 -2.39 4.86 -15.94
C MET A 163 -2.43 5.58 -14.59
N PHE A 164 -3.63 5.75 -14.04
CA PHE A 164 -3.84 6.27 -12.70
C PHE A 164 -4.35 5.15 -11.78
N PRO A 165 -3.62 4.81 -10.71
CA PRO A 165 -4.12 3.88 -9.73
C PRO A 165 -5.28 4.51 -8.97
N GLY A 166 -6.32 3.71 -8.73
CA GLY A 166 -7.51 4.10 -8.00
C GLY A 166 -8.05 2.96 -7.14
N TRP A 167 -9.05 3.29 -6.34
CA TRP A 167 -9.78 2.36 -5.48
C TRP A 167 -11.25 2.36 -5.88
N LYS A 168 -11.85 1.17 -6.00
CA LYS A 168 -13.29 1.02 -6.20
C LYS A 168 -13.89 0.16 -5.09
N PRO A 169 -15.13 0.43 -4.64
CA PRO A 169 -15.80 -0.43 -3.66
C PRO A 169 -15.79 -1.89 -4.10
N TRP A 170 -15.47 -2.79 -3.17
CA TRP A 170 -15.40 -4.22 -3.44
C TRP A 170 -16.25 -5.04 -2.47
N LYS A 171 -16.01 -4.92 -1.17
CA LYS A 171 -16.74 -5.69 -0.15
C LYS A 171 -17.27 -4.82 0.97
N THR A 172 -18.34 -5.31 1.60
CA THR A 172 -18.93 -4.72 2.81
C THR A 172 -18.76 -5.67 4.00
N PRO A 173 -18.67 -5.16 5.24
CA PRO A 173 -18.67 -6.04 6.41
C PRO A 173 -19.95 -6.86 6.44
N THR A 174 -19.88 -8.11 6.89
CA THR A 174 -21.09 -8.87 7.21
C THR A 174 -21.85 -8.17 8.32
N HIS A 175 -23.19 -8.23 8.28
CA HIS A 175 -24.02 -7.76 9.39
C HIS A 175 -23.69 -8.59 10.63
N SER A 176 -23.08 -7.95 11.63
CA SER A 176 -22.93 -8.49 12.98
C SER A 176 -24.25 -8.42 13.74
#